data_AF-W9VID0-F1
#
_entry.id   AF-W9VID0-F1
#
_cell.length_a   1.000
_cell.length_b   1.000
_cell.length_c   1.000
_cell.angle_alpha   90.00
_cell.angle_beta   90.00
_cell.angle_gamma   90.00
#
_symmetry.space_group_name_H-M   'P 1'
#
loop_
_entity.id
_entity.type
_entity.pdbx_description
1 polymer ?
#
loop_
_entity_poly.entity_id
_entity_poly.type
_entity_poly.pdbx_seq_one_letter_code
_entity_poly.pdbx_strand_id
1 'polypeptide(L)' 'MQQIKKTAEYTLFQKKSGRYAVKGKNKQWINGDAKQQILVDENLITLPEPKAAPEAEAESSDSE' A
#
# COMPACT_ATOMS: atom_id res chain seq x y z
N MET A 1 15.75 6.38 5.92
CA MET A 1 14.37 5.90 6.09
C MET A 1 13.48 7.06 5.73
N GLN A 2 12.49 6.88 4.85
CA GLN A 2 11.57 7.93 4.44
C GLN A 2 10.19 7.63 5.00
N GLN A 3 9.49 8.65 5.51
CA GLN A 3 8.10 8.52 5.90
C GLN A 3 7.25 8.72 4.65
N ILE A 4 6.45 7.72 4.29
CA ILE A 4 5.63 7.78 3.07
C ILE A 4 4.24 8.29 3.40
N LYS A 5 3.64 7.73 4.46
CA LYS A 5 2.26 8.03 4.83
C LYS A 5 2.12 7.98 6.34
N LYS A 6 1.27 8.86 6.89
CA LYS A 6 0.93 8.89 8.31
C LYS A 6 -0.57 8.90 8.42
N THR A 7 -1.12 7.88 9.06
CA THR A 7 -2.51 7.80 9.45
C THR A 7 -2.64 8.09 10.94
N ALA A 8 -3.88 8.22 11.42
CA ALA A 8 -4.11 8.34 12.85
C ALA A 8 -3.65 7.07 13.59
N GLU A 9 -3.84 5.89 13.02
CA GLU A 9 -3.55 4.59 13.66
C GLU A 9 -2.08 4.17 13.55
N TYR A 10 -1.43 4.47 12.42
CA TYR A 10 -0.06 4.04 12.14
C TYR A 10 0.70 5.00 11.22
N THR A 11 2.00 4.80 11.09
CA THR A 11 2.89 5.56 10.21
C THR A 11 3.72 4.59 9.38
N LEU A 12 3.71 4.80 8.08
CA LEU A 12 4.38 3.99 7.08
C LEU A 12 5.73 4.59 6.70
N PHE A 13 6.75 3.76 6.74
CA PHE A 13 8.13 4.13 6.42
C PHE A 13 8.69 3.24 5.32
N GLN A 14 9.38 3.82 4.34
CA GLN A 14 10.24 3.10 3.40
C GLN A 14 11.68 3.06 3.92
N LYS A 15 12.26 1.87 3.93
CA LYS A 15 13.72 1.72 4.07
C LYS A 15 14.38 1.93 2.70
N LYS A 16 15.66 2.29 2.69
CA LYS A 16 16.47 2.39 1.45
C LYS A 16 16.50 1.07 0.65
N SER A 17 16.19 -0.06 1.30
CA SER A 17 16.11 -1.38 0.67
C SER A 17 14.77 -1.65 -0.04
N GLY A 18 13.90 -0.64 -0.21
CA GLY A 18 12.56 -0.80 -0.81
C GLY A 18 11.50 -1.43 0.10
N ARG A 19 11.88 -2.02 1.24
CA ARG A 19 10.94 -2.62 2.21
C ARG A 19 10.21 -1.56 3.01
N TYR A 20 8.91 -1.77 3.23
CA TYR A 20 8.11 -0.94 4.12
C TYR A 20 8.19 -1.38 5.58
N ALA A 21 7.98 -0.44 6.50
CA ALA A 21 7.84 -0.65 7.94
C ALA A 21 6.62 0.14 8.43
N VAL A 22 5.86 -0.46 9.36
CA VAL A 22 4.66 0.13 9.94
C VAL A 22 4.93 0.42 11.40
N LYS A 23 4.68 1.66 11.83
CA LYS A 23 4.80 2.10 13.22
C LYS A 23 3.43 2.46 13.75
N GLY A 24 2.93 1.74 14.74
CA GLY A 24 1.65 2.04 15.37
C GLY A 24 1.67 3.30 16.23
N LYS A 25 0.48 3.78 16.59
CA LYS A 25 0.22 4.90 17.52
C LYS A 25 1.00 4.81 18.83
N ASN A 26 1.18 3.60 19.34
CA ASN A 26 1.89 3.31 20.60
C ASN A 26 3.42 3.41 20.47
N LYS A 27 3.94 3.96 19.35
CA LYS A 27 5.36 3.97 18.98
C LYS A 27 5.97 2.56 18.81
N GLN A 28 5.13 1.53 18.79
CA GLN A 28 5.51 0.14 18.57
C GLN A 28 5.57 -0.17 17.06
N TRP A 29 6.52 -1.01 16.67
CA TRP A 29 6.63 -1.48 15.29
C TRP A 29 5.67 -2.64 15.07
N ILE A 30 4.78 -2.51 14.08
CA ILE A 30 3.86 -3.58 13.68
C ILE A 30 4.62 -4.50 12.71
N ASN A 31 4.65 -5.79 13.04
CA ASN A 31 5.36 -6.84 12.29
C ASN A 31 4.40 -8.00 11.95
N GLY A 32 4.84 -8.93 11.09
CA GLY A 32 4.05 -10.10 10.71
C GLY A 32 2.81 -9.77 9.86
N ASP A 33 1.74 -10.53 10.04
CA ASP A 33 0.51 -10.43 9.26
C ASP A 33 -0.17 -9.07 9.42
N ALA A 34 -0.20 -8.52 10.63
CA ALA A 34 -0.78 -7.20 10.90
C ALA A 34 -0.11 -6.09 10.08
N LYS A 35 1.20 -6.23 9.82
CA LYS A 35 1.94 -5.29 8.96
C LYS A 35 1.56 -5.48 7.49
N GLN A 36 1.39 -6.72 7.05
CA GLN A 36 1.00 -7.01 5.66
C GLN A 36 -0.40 -6.50 5.35
N GLN A 37 -1.37 -6.71 6.24
CA GLN A 37 -2.73 -6.19 6.06
C GLN A 37 -2.74 -4.67 5.86
N ILE A 38 -2.07 -3.92 6.75
CA ILE A 38 -1.95 -2.46 6.64
C ILE A 38 -1.30 -2.04 5.31
N LEU A 39 -0.29 -2.76 4.86
CA LEU A 39 0.41 -2.43 3.61
C LEU A 39 -0.39 -2.75 2.35
N VAL A 40 -1.27 -3.76 2.43
CA VAL A 40 -2.22 -4.14 1.37
C VAL A 40 -3.38 -3.15 1.34
N ASP A 41 -4.00 -2.84 2.49
CA ASP A 41 -5.09 -1.87 2.61
C ASP A 41 -4.68 -0.48 2.08
N GLU A 42 -3.43 -0.10 2.32
CA GLU A 42 -2.87 1.18 1.89
C GLU A 42 -2.33 1.17 0.44
N ASN A 43 -2.48 0.05 -0.27
CA ASN A 43 -1.98 -0.16 -1.64
C ASN A 43 -0.46 0.15 -1.81
N LEU A 44 0.32 0.06 -0.73
CA LEU A 44 1.77 0.28 -0.75
C LEU A 44 2.55 -0.95 -1.20
N ILE A 45 2.00 -2.13 -0.89
CA ILE A 45 2.41 -3.37 -1.52
C ILE A 45 1.25 -3.79 -2.42
N THR A 46 1.50 -3.80 -3.72
CA THR A 46 0.72 -4.59 -4.65
C THR A 46 1.03 -6.05 -4.34
N LEU A 47 0.12 -6.74 -3.65
CA LEU A 47 -0.02 -8.18 -3.90
C LEU A 47 -0.16 -8.30 -5.42
N PRO A 48 0.55 -9.23 -6.09
CA PRO A 48 0.28 -9.48 -7.49
C PRO A 48 -1.21 -9.78 -7.56
N GLU A 49 -1.97 -8.87 -8.15
CA GLU A 49 -3.40 -9.04 -8.34
C GLU A 49 -3.55 -10.44 -8.97
N PRO A 50 -4.39 -11.34 -8.42
CA PRO A 50 -4.93 -12.37 -9.28
C PRO A 50 -5.69 -11.59 -10.34
N LYS A 51 -5.02 -11.39 -11.48
CA LYS A 51 -5.49 -10.84 -12.74
C LYS A 51 -6.89 -10.26 -12.60
N ALA A 52 -6.99 -8.94 -12.47
CA ALA A 52 -8.24 -8.23 -12.64
C ALA A 52 -8.99 -8.89 -13.81
N ALA A 53 -10.13 -9.50 -13.50
CA ALA A 53 -11.10 -9.81 -14.52
C ALA A 53 -11.37 -8.48 -15.25
N PRO A 54 -11.33 -8.46 -16.59
CA PRO A 54 -11.52 -7.23 -17.34
C PRO A 54 -12.97 -6.78 -17.18
N GLU A 55 -13.22 -5.81 -16.31
CA GLU A 55 -14.38 -4.93 -16.44
C GLU A 55 -13.85 -3.68 -17.15
N ALA A 56 -13.98 -3.61 -18.47
CA ALA A 56 -15.16 -3.07 -19.13
C ALA A 56 -15.37 -1.59 -18.76
N GLU A 57 -14.47 -0.73 -19.24
CA GLU A 57 -14.84 0.65 -19.56
C GLU A 57 -14.94 0.71 -21.09
N ALA A 58 -16.18 0.57 -21.56
CA ALA A 58 -16.57 0.86 -22.92
C ALA A 58 -16.58 2.38 -23.14
N GLU A 59 -16.04 2.77 -24.30
CA GLU A 59 -16.35 3.97 -25.10
C GLU A 59 -16.29 5.37 -24.45
N SER A 60 -15.38 6.21 -24.95
CA SER A 60 -15.75 7.28 -25.91
C SER A 60 -14.57 8.19 -26.27
N SER A 61 -14.32 8.33 -27.59
CA SER A 61 -13.70 9.43 -28.38
C SER A 61 -12.33 9.98 -27.94
N ASP A 62 -11.32 10.13 -28.80
CA ASP A 62 -11.34 10.93 -30.03
C ASP A 62 -10.00 10.69 -30.77
N SER A 63 -10.00 9.99 -31.91
CA SER A 63 -9.64 10.51 -33.24
C SER A 63 -8.73 11.74 -33.29
N GLU A 64 -7.52 11.60 -33.84
CA GLU A 64 -7.00 12.29 -35.06
C GLU A 64 -5.52 11.92 -35.28
#